data_AF-A0A373DVJ8-F1
#
_entry.id   AF-A0A373DVJ8-F1
#
_cell.length_a   1.000
_cell.length_b   1.000
_cell.length_c   1.000
_cell.angle_alpha   90.00
_cell.angle_beta   90.00
_cell.angle_gamma   90.00
#
_symmetry.space_group_name_H-M   'P 1'
#
loop_
_entity.id
_entity.type
_entity.pdbx_description
1 polymer ?
#
loop_
_entity_poly.entity_id
_entity_poly.type
_entity_poly.pdbx_seq_one_letter_code
_entity_poly.pdbx_strand_id
1 'polypeptide(L)'
;MAALMAGSGLLLAAPANAVEGDRITDNGGAARLDGDRTQALRDALVDGPAKNVILIIGDGMGDSEITVARNYTQGASGSFAGIDALPLTGQYSTYSVTKDGTVDYASESASTASAWSTGTKAVDGSLSVDYAGNPQSTLLELAKANGKKTGNVSTSAIQDATPGAEVAHISQRGCFGPDETSQRCTPEAVENGGLGSISEQLLNVRPDVTLGGGSESFNQTAKGGQWKGRTLVEQAQERGYQLVNDAAGLNAVTAADQQQPLLGLFADGNFPVRWQGPQATVGGGDLAPQACTPNPERLDTGLSLGSLTSKAIGLLDNQKGFFLQVEGASIDKQDHAANACGQIGETVDLDEAVQSALDFAKTNGDTLVLVSADHAHTSQILGSTPPGASVNLLTQEGQSMIVGYTNAEPGSSMQHTGSQVRVAGYGPGAGNVVGLLDQTDMFFISANTLGLNRDLPALSADATISASASEVKPGEEFTVAVEGMDADWQASASLGSEALGQQDVKNGSATFTVTAPKTLGEQTVTVTGSKTGTSLSTAVSVVETPAPAPAPGPEQPSDPPAGAGGGSGGGGGPLATTGAQLPILLAVIALLALGGGAAIVARRRRVGMNL
;
A
#
# COMPACT_ATOMS: atom_id res chain seq x y z
N MET A 1 -35.23 -18.86 40.78
CA MET A 1 -36.37 -18.56 39.88
C MET A 1 -35.79 -18.18 38.54
N ALA A 2 -35.77 -19.15 37.62
CA ALA A 2 -35.35 -18.96 36.24
C ALA A 2 -36.57 -18.55 35.41
N ALA A 3 -36.45 -17.50 34.61
CA ALA A 3 -37.42 -17.16 33.58
C ALA A 3 -36.66 -17.15 32.25
N LEU A 4 -36.79 -18.26 31.51
CA LEU A 4 -36.46 -18.34 30.09
C LEU A 4 -37.42 -17.41 29.33
N MET A 5 -36.88 -16.41 28.66
CA MET A 5 -37.53 -15.72 27.56
C MET A 5 -36.83 -16.18 26.28
N ALA A 6 -37.40 -17.22 25.65
CA ALA A 6 -37.01 -17.63 24.30
C ALA A 6 -37.62 -16.62 23.31
N GLY A 7 -36.84 -15.61 22.94
CA GLY A 7 -37.14 -14.73 21.82
C GLY A 7 -36.66 -15.39 20.53
N SER A 8 -37.57 -16.04 19.81
CA SER A 8 -37.34 -16.52 18.44
C SER A 8 -37.22 -15.32 17.51
N GLY A 9 -36.00 -14.81 17.35
CA GLY A 9 -35.67 -13.87 16.27
C GLY A 9 -35.71 -14.61 14.95
N LEU A 10 -36.81 -14.46 14.20
CA LEU A 10 -36.86 -14.80 12.79
C LEU A 10 -35.85 -13.91 12.05
N LEU A 11 -34.66 -14.45 11.77
CA LEU A 11 -33.80 -13.94 10.71
C LEU A 11 -34.54 -14.18 9.39
N LEU A 12 -35.24 -13.15 8.90
CA LEU A 12 -35.66 -13.09 7.52
C LEU A 12 -34.39 -12.94 6.68
N ALA A 13 -33.80 -14.09 6.31
CA ALA A 13 -32.93 -14.15 5.16
C ALA A 13 -33.74 -13.63 3.97
N ALA A 14 -33.38 -12.44 3.46
CA ALA A 14 -33.84 -12.02 2.16
C ALA A 14 -33.38 -13.10 1.16
N PRO A 15 -34.28 -13.68 0.36
CA PRO A 15 -33.85 -14.63 -0.64
C PRO A 15 -32.93 -13.88 -1.61
N ALA A 16 -31.79 -14.49 -1.91
CA ALA A 16 -31.07 -14.19 -3.14
C ALA A 16 -32.09 -14.38 -4.28
N ASN A 17 -32.53 -13.27 -4.88
CA ASN A 17 -33.38 -13.34 -6.06
C ASN A 17 -32.50 -13.89 -7.19
N ALA A 18 -32.54 -15.21 -7.37
CA ALA A 18 -32.34 -15.79 -8.67
C ALA A 18 -33.33 -15.08 -9.60
N VAL A 19 -32.83 -14.34 -10.58
CA VAL A 19 -33.67 -13.81 -11.64
C VAL A 19 -34.27 -15.02 -12.35
N GLU A 20 -35.56 -15.29 -12.09
CA GLU A 20 -36.37 -16.12 -12.98
C GLU A 20 -36.26 -15.49 -14.37
N GLY A 21 -35.51 -16.15 -15.27
CA GLY A 21 -35.33 -15.71 -16.66
C GLY A 21 -36.64 -15.54 -17.44
N ASP A 22 -37.78 -15.94 -16.87
CA ASP A 22 -39.11 -15.80 -17.44
C ASP A 22 -39.66 -14.37 -17.39
N ARG A 23 -39.07 -13.43 -16.63
CA ARG A 23 -39.65 -12.09 -16.45
C ARG A 23 -39.02 -10.98 -17.29
N ILE A 24 -37.85 -11.18 -17.93
CA ILE A 24 -37.18 -10.09 -18.67
C ILE A 24 -38.00 -9.57 -19.88
N THR A 25 -38.94 -10.38 -20.39
CA THR A 25 -39.86 -10.03 -21.48
C THR A 25 -41.13 -9.33 -20.98
N ASP A 26 -41.38 -9.32 -19.66
CA ASP A 26 -42.50 -8.61 -19.06
C ASP A 26 -42.22 -7.10 -18.95
N ASN A 27 -43.29 -6.30 -18.93
CA ASN A 27 -43.18 -4.88 -18.62
C ASN A 27 -42.53 -4.68 -17.23
N GLY A 28 -41.37 -4.03 -17.21
CA GLY A 28 -40.60 -3.76 -15.99
C GLY A 28 -39.75 -4.93 -15.47
N GLY A 29 -39.83 -6.13 -16.05
CA GLY A 29 -39.11 -7.29 -15.52
C GLY A 29 -37.59 -7.30 -15.75
N ALA A 30 -37.08 -6.39 -16.58
CA ALA A 30 -35.64 -6.13 -16.74
C ALA A 30 -35.15 -4.88 -15.97
N ALA A 31 -36.02 -4.21 -15.20
CA ALA A 31 -35.62 -3.04 -14.43
C ALA A 31 -34.70 -3.44 -13.27
N ARG A 32 -33.54 -2.76 -13.14
CA ARG A 32 -32.60 -2.95 -12.02
C ARG A 32 -32.99 -2.15 -10.77
N LEU A 33 -33.85 -1.16 -10.93
CA LEU A 33 -34.32 -0.28 -9.86
C LEU A 33 -35.73 -0.71 -9.43
N ASP A 34 -35.92 -0.83 -8.13
CA ASP A 34 -37.22 -1.06 -7.48
C ASP A 34 -37.96 0.25 -7.16
N GLY A 35 -37.29 1.40 -7.27
CA GLY A 35 -37.85 2.73 -7.04
C GLY A 35 -36.85 3.86 -7.19
N ASP A 36 -37.24 5.05 -6.71
CA ASP A 36 -36.38 6.24 -6.67
C ASP A 36 -35.17 6.03 -5.73
N ARG A 37 -33.96 6.37 -6.19
CA ARG A 37 -32.71 6.18 -5.45
C ARG A 37 -32.21 7.45 -4.75
N THR A 38 -32.95 8.56 -4.79
CA THR A 38 -32.47 9.86 -4.30
C THR A 38 -32.11 9.81 -2.81
N GLN A 39 -32.91 9.13 -1.99
CA GLN A 39 -32.60 8.99 -0.56
C GLN A 39 -31.41 8.06 -0.33
N ALA A 40 -31.37 6.91 -1.01
CA ALA A 40 -30.25 5.97 -0.90
C ALA A 40 -28.90 6.63 -1.31
N LEU A 41 -28.91 7.49 -2.33
CA LEU A 41 -27.73 8.25 -2.73
C LEU A 41 -27.38 9.33 -1.69
N ARG A 42 -28.36 10.02 -1.11
CA ARG A 42 -28.09 10.94 0.02
C ARG A 42 -27.46 10.23 1.20
N ASP A 43 -27.91 9.02 1.52
CA ASP A 43 -27.39 8.22 2.63
C ASP A 43 -25.97 7.67 2.32
N ALA A 44 -25.64 7.43 1.05
CA ALA A 44 -24.32 7.00 0.60
C ALA A 44 -23.28 8.14 0.56
N LEU A 45 -23.71 9.41 0.58
CA LEU A 45 -22.82 10.57 0.64
C LEU A 45 -22.38 10.80 2.09
N VAL A 46 -21.26 10.18 2.44
CA VAL A 46 -20.60 10.36 3.73
C VAL A 46 -19.37 11.25 3.53
N ASP A 47 -19.31 12.37 4.25
CA ASP A 47 -18.16 13.27 4.24
C ASP A 47 -16.91 12.55 4.79
N GLY A 48 -15.73 12.83 4.23
CA GLY A 48 -14.47 12.38 4.81
C GLY A 48 -14.18 13.09 6.15
N PRO A 49 -13.10 12.70 6.86
CA PRO A 49 -12.07 11.73 6.47
C PRO A 49 -12.49 10.26 6.65
N ALA A 50 -11.71 9.34 6.10
CA ALA A 50 -11.76 7.91 6.41
C ALA A 50 -10.50 7.49 7.17
N LYS A 51 -10.62 6.42 7.94
CA LYS A 51 -9.48 5.81 8.62
C LYS A 51 -8.64 4.99 7.64
N ASN A 52 -9.30 4.30 6.72
CA ASN A 52 -8.69 3.39 5.75
C ASN A 52 -9.09 3.74 4.31
N VAL A 53 -8.20 3.42 3.36
CA VAL A 53 -8.49 3.41 1.93
C VAL A 53 -8.10 2.06 1.35
N ILE A 54 -9.03 1.45 0.60
CA ILE A 54 -8.79 0.25 -0.20
C ILE A 54 -9.03 0.64 -1.66
N LEU A 55 -7.96 0.66 -2.46
CA LEU A 55 -7.99 0.90 -3.90
C LEU A 55 -7.87 -0.43 -4.63
N ILE A 56 -8.86 -0.75 -5.47
CA ILE A 56 -8.93 -2.00 -6.22
C ILE A 56 -8.89 -1.70 -7.71
N ILE A 57 -7.90 -2.24 -8.41
CA ILE A 57 -7.67 -2.04 -9.84
C ILE A 57 -7.90 -3.35 -10.58
N GLY A 58 -8.78 -3.34 -11.58
CA GLY A 58 -8.78 -4.35 -12.63
C GLY A 58 -7.97 -3.84 -13.81
N ASP A 59 -6.76 -4.35 -14.00
CA ASP A 59 -5.89 -3.93 -15.12
C ASP A 59 -6.62 -4.19 -16.46
N GLY A 60 -6.75 -3.16 -17.30
CA GLY A 60 -7.50 -3.21 -18.57
C GLY A 60 -9.02 -3.41 -18.44
N MET A 61 -9.60 -3.30 -17.24
CA MET A 61 -11.02 -3.61 -16.98
C MET A 61 -11.97 -2.44 -17.31
N GLY A 62 -12.07 -2.06 -18.58
CA GLY A 62 -13.05 -1.09 -19.06
C GLY A 62 -14.51 -1.58 -18.91
N ASP A 63 -15.46 -0.71 -19.25
CA ASP A 63 -16.89 -1.04 -19.18
C ASP A 63 -17.28 -2.25 -20.07
N SER A 64 -16.55 -2.47 -21.17
CA SER A 64 -16.74 -3.62 -22.04
C SER A 64 -16.38 -4.91 -21.31
N GLU A 65 -15.21 -4.94 -20.67
CA GLU A 65 -14.69 -6.09 -19.92
C GLU A 65 -15.62 -6.48 -18.77
N ILE A 66 -16.08 -5.48 -18.00
CA ILE A 66 -17.10 -5.70 -16.95
C ILE A 66 -18.36 -6.32 -17.55
N THR A 67 -18.82 -5.82 -18.70
CA THR A 67 -20.05 -6.30 -19.34
C THR A 67 -19.90 -7.69 -19.95
N VAL A 68 -18.76 -8.00 -20.58
CA VAL A 68 -18.41 -9.33 -21.08
C VAL A 68 -18.46 -10.33 -19.92
N ALA A 69 -17.80 -10.02 -18.80
CA ALA A 69 -17.78 -10.89 -17.64
C ALA A 69 -19.16 -11.06 -16.99
N ARG A 70 -19.92 -9.96 -16.85
CA ARG A 70 -21.29 -10.01 -16.29
C ARG A 70 -22.22 -10.84 -17.16
N ASN A 71 -22.25 -10.59 -18.47
CA ASN A 71 -23.10 -11.31 -19.40
C ASN A 71 -22.79 -12.81 -19.42
N TYR A 72 -21.50 -13.17 -19.39
CA TYR A 72 -21.10 -14.56 -19.38
C TYR A 72 -21.49 -15.26 -18.06
N THR A 73 -21.25 -14.64 -16.90
CA THR A 73 -21.31 -15.30 -15.59
C THR A 73 -22.60 -15.10 -14.79
N GLN A 74 -23.27 -13.96 -14.96
CA GLN A 74 -24.48 -13.57 -14.25
C GLN A 74 -25.70 -13.47 -15.17
N GLY A 75 -25.49 -13.54 -16.49
CA GLY A 75 -26.48 -13.17 -17.49
C GLY A 75 -26.61 -11.65 -17.67
N ALA A 76 -27.19 -11.22 -18.79
CA ALA A 76 -27.27 -9.80 -19.16
C ALA A 76 -28.07 -8.95 -18.16
N SER A 77 -29.06 -9.55 -17.50
CA SER A 77 -29.88 -8.91 -16.47
C SER A 77 -29.32 -9.08 -15.04
N GLY A 78 -28.35 -9.97 -14.85
CA GLY A 78 -27.68 -10.19 -13.56
C GLY A 78 -26.77 -9.03 -13.15
N SER A 79 -26.12 -9.15 -11.99
CA SER A 79 -25.20 -8.15 -11.44
C SER A 79 -24.10 -8.81 -10.64
N PHE A 80 -22.92 -8.22 -10.67
CA PHE A 80 -21.83 -8.58 -9.76
C PHE A 80 -22.12 -8.13 -8.33
N ALA A 81 -21.79 -8.97 -7.34
CA ALA A 81 -22.06 -8.66 -5.94
C ALA A 81 -21.05 -7.66 -5.34
N GLY A 82 -19.87 -7.52 -5.94
CA GLY A 82 -18.85 -6.53 -5.61
C GLY A 82 -18.85 -5.37 -6.60
N ILE A 83 -18.37 -5.60 -7.82
CA ILE A 83 -18.09 -4.56 -8.84
C ILE A 83 -19.29 -3.65 -9.09
N ASP A 84 -20.51 -4.20 -9.14
CA ASP A 84 -21.75 -3.43 -9.41
C ASP A 84 -22.40 -2.86 -8.13
N ALA A 85 -21.90 -3.20 -6.94
CA ALA A 85 -22.53 -2.85 -5.67
C ALA A 85 -22.10 -1.49 -5.10
N LEU A 86 -21.06 -0.86 -5.65
CA LEU A 86 -20.61 0.47 -5.22
C LEU A 86 -21.62 1.55 -5.66
N PRO A 87 -22.16 2.36 -4.74
CA PRO A 87 -23.32 3.21 -5.00
C PRO A 87 -23.00 4.50 -5.76
N LEU A 88 -21.75 4.96 -5.73
CA LEU A 88 -21.32 6.23 -6.32
C LEU A 88 -20.38 5.92 -7.49
N THR A 89 -20.70 6.44 -8.67
CA THR A 89 -19.99 6.12 -9.92
C THR A 89 -19.69 7.37 -10.73
N GLY A 90 -18.54 7.36 -11.39
CA GLY A 90 -18.16 8.32 -12.42
C GLY A 90 -17.33 7.63 -13.50
N GLN A 91 -16.68 8.44 -14.31
CA GLN A 91 -15.73 8.01 -15.34
C GLN A 91 -14.49 8.87 -15.25
N TYR A 92 -13.32 8.30 -15.54
CA TYR A 92 -12.09 9.10 -15.58
C TYR A 92 -11.29 8.93 -16.87
N SER A 93 -10.47 9.95 -17.19
CA SER A 93 -9.57 9.93 -18.34
C SER A 93 -8.22 9.29 -18.00
N THR A 94 -7.71 8.48 -18.92
CA THR A 94 -6.55 7.59 -18.71
C THR A 94 -5.34 7.93 -19.59
N TYR A 95 -5.36 9.08 -20.26
CA TYR A 95 -4.25 9.53 -21.10
C TYR A 95 -2.96 9.72 -20.27
N SER A 96 -1.81 9.63 -20.93
CA SER A 96 -0.48 9.83 -20.35
C SER A 96 0.22 10.98 -21.06
N VAL A 97 1.50 11.21 -20.75
CA VAL A 97 2.27 12.28 -21.38
C VAL A 97 3.46 11.74 -22.13
N THR A 98 3.83 12.39 -23.22
CA THR A 98 5.07 12.12 -23.95
C THR A 98 6.25 12.84 -23.28
N LYS A 99 7.49 12.50 -23.68
CA LYS A 99 8.71 13.13 -23.12
C LYS A 99 8.82 14.64 -23.38
N ASP A 100 8.12 15.16 -24.39
CA ASP A 100 7.99 16.58 -24.68
C ASP A 100 6.79 17.24 -23.97
N GLY A 101 6.10 16.51 -23.09
CA GLY A 101 5.00 17.02 -22.27
C GLY A 101 3.66 17.16 -23.02
N THR A 102 3.50 16.47 -24.16
CA THR A 102 2.24 16.42 -24.90
C THR A 102 1.41 15.21 -24.50
N VAL A 103 0.15 15.14 -24.94
CA VAL A 103 -0.77 14.05 -24.58
C VAL A 103 -0.48 12.81 -25.42
N ASP A 104 -0.40 11.66 -24.76
CA ASP A 104 -0.56 10.35 -25.37
C ASP A 104 -1.93 9.78 -24.99
N TYR A 105 -2.75 9.45 -25.99
CA TYR A 105 -4.16 9.11 -25.80
C TYR A 105 -4.41 7.65 -25.43
N ALA A 106 -3.45 6.75 -25.66
CA ALA A 106 -3.61 5.32 -25.45
C ALA A 106 -2.45 4.78 -24.61
N SER A 107 -2.56 4.99 -23.31
CA SER A 107 -1.50 4.76 -22.33
C SER A 107 -1.37 3.30 -21.91
N GLU A 108 -0.24 2.99 -21.27
CA GLU A 108 0.05 1.69 -20.66
C GLU A 108 0.08 1.74 -19.14
N SER A 109 0.12 0.57 -18.50
CA SER A 109 -0.09 0.42 -17.05
C SER A 109 0.91 1.18 -16.17
N ALA A 110 2.15 1.46 -16.60
CA ALA A 110 3.12 2.19 -15.76
C ALA A 110 2.79 3.68 -15.63
N SER A 111 2.44 4.35 -16.72
CA SER A 111 2.11 5.76 -16.71
C SER A 111 0.77 6.03 -16.02
N THR A 112 -0.21 5.14 -16.22
CA THR A 112 -1.52 5.19 -15.56
C THR A 112 -1.41 4.89 -14.06
N ALA A 113 -0.64 3.87 -13.67
CA ALA A 113 -0.40 3.57 -12.26
C ALA A 113 0.32 4.69 -11.53
N SER A 114 1.30 5.31 -12.18
CA SER A 114 1.96 6.51 -11.67
C SER A 114 0.98 7.65 -11.44
N ALA A 115 -0.04 7.81 -12.28
CA ALA A 115 -1.01 8.89 -12.18
C ALA A 115 -1.84 8.81 -10.89
N TRP A 116 -2.41 7.66 -10.53
CA TRP A 116 -3.15 7.54 -9.27
C TRP A 116 -2.25 7.36 -8.05
N SER A 117 -1.03 6.83 -8.23
CA SER A 117 -0.08 6.64 -7.13
C SER A 117 0.53 7.96 -6.70
N THR A 118 0.73 8.92 -7.60
CA THR A 118 1.49 10.15 -7.32
C THR A 118 0.72 11.46 -7.57
N GLY A 119 -0.44 11.37 -8.24
CA GLY A 119 -1.19 12.55 -8.70
C GLY A 119 -0.53 13.27 -9.88
N THR A 120 0.47 12.65 -10.52
CA THR A 120 1.24 13.23 -11.63
C THR A 120 1.21 12.30 -12.83
N LYS A 121 0.84 12.82 -14.02
CA LYS A 121 0.94 12.06 -15.26
C LYS A 121 2.41 11.76 -15.57
N ALA A 122 2.66 10.53 -16.04
CA ALA A 122 3.99 10.05 -16.36
C ALA A 122 4.10 9.65 -17.85
N VAL A 123 5.33 9.40 -18.27
CA VAL A 123 5.63 8.86 -19.60
C VAL A 123 5.44 7.35 -19.60
N ASP A 124 4.88 6.83 -20.69
CA ASP A 124 4.69 5.40 -20.87
C ASP A 124 5.99 4.61 -20.62
N GLY A 125 5.85 3.58 -19.80
CA GLY A 125 6.92 2.72 -19.32
C GLY A 125 7.61 3.22 -18.06
N SER A 126 7.38 4.45 -17.60
CA SER A 126 8.00 4.98 -16.39
C SER A 126 7.11 4.82 -15.14
N LEU A 127 7.73 4.52 -14.00
CA LEU A 127 7.04 4.35 -12.72
C LEU A 127 7.39 5.49 -11.77
N SER A 128 6.37 6.20 -11.30
CA SER A 128 6.40 7.22 -10.24
C SER A 128 7.51 8.25 -10.39
N VAL A 129 7.76 8.65 -11.63
CA VAL A 129 8.60 9.78 -12.03
C VAL A 129 7.77 10.69 -12.95
N ASP A 130 8.03 12.00 -12.89
CA ASP A 130 7.42 12.94 -13.82
C ASP A 130 8.00 12.79 -15.24
N TYR A 131 7.47 13.57 -16.19
CA TYR A 131 7.95 13.54 -17.59
C TYR A 131 9.43 13.93 -17.76
N ALA A 132 10.03 14.60 -16.76
CA ALA A 132 11.44 14.96 -16.72
C ALA A 132 12.31 13.90 -16.01
N GLY A 133 11.70 12.83 -15.49
CA GLY A 133 12.38 11.75 -14.78
C GLY A 133 12.59 12.02 -13.29
N ASN A 134 11.98 13.06 -12.70
CA ASN A 134 12.11 13.33 -11.27
C ASN A 134 11.15 12.43 -10.47
N PRO A 135 11.64 11.72 -9.44
CA PRO A 135 10.81 10.93 -8.54
C PRO A 135 9.65 11.72 -7.91
N GLN A 136 8.45 11.15 -7.94
CA GLN A 136 7.25 11.69 -7.30
C GLN A 136 6.83 10.78 -6.14
N SER A 137 6.47 11.36 -5.00
CA SER A 137 6.11 10.56 -3.81
C SER A 137 4.79 9.80 -4.03
N THR A 138 4.77 8.53 -3.68
CA THR A 138 3.60 7.66 -3.90
C THR A 138 2.60 7.75 -2.75
N LEU A 139 1.36 7.32 -2.99
CA LEU A 139 0.31 7.27 -1.99
C LEU A 139 0.67 6.30 -0.86
N LEU A 140 1.28 5.15 -1.20
CA LEU A 140 1.81 4.21 -0.22
C LEU A 140 2.93 4.84 0.63
N GLU A 141 3.90 5.51 0.02
CA GLU A 141 4.97 6.22 0.72
C GLU A 141 4.39 7.28 1.68
N LEU A 142 3.45 8.09 1.20
CA LEU A 142 2.78 9.11 2.01
C LEU A 142 2.00 8.51 3.17
N ALA A 143 1.26 7.42 2.93
CA ALA A 143 0.52 6.73 3.99
C ALA A 143 1.47 6.21 5.08
N LYS A 144 2.57 5.56 4.67
CA LYS A 144 3.62 5.08 5.58
C LYS A 144 4.21 6.21 6.42
N ALA A 145 4.60 7.33 5.79
CA ALA A 145 5.18 8.47 6.49
C ALA A 145 4.21 9.13 7.49
N ASN A 146 2.90 9.00 7.27
CA ASN A 146 1.88 9.47 8.21
C ASN A 146 1.52 8.41 9.27
N GLY A 147 2.32 7.34 9.39
CA GLY A 147 2.14 6.28 10.40
C GLY A 147 0.94 5.37 10.15
N LYS A 148 0.37 5.36 8.94
CA LYS A 148 -0.61 4.35 8.51
C LYS A 148 0.12 3.05 8.20
N LYS A 149 -0.56 1.92 8.37
CA LYS A 149 -0.07 0.67 7.77
C LYS A 149 -0.27 0.68 6.25
N THR A 150 0.55 -0.06 5.51
CA THR A 150 0.51 -0.10 4.05
C THR A 150 0.52 -1.51 3.50
N GLY A 151 -0.32 -1.73 2.48
CA GLY A 151 -0.44 -3.01 1.78
C GLY A 151 -0.46 -2.87 0.27
N ASN A 152 0.12 -3.84 -0.42
CA ASN A 152 0.10 -3.94 -1.88
C ASN A 152 -0.09 -5.40 -2.29
N VAL A 153 -1.20 -5.71 -2.96
CA VAL A 153 -1.62 -7.06 -3.32
C VAL A 153 -1.89 -7.12 -4.81
N SER A 154 -1.35 -8.13 -5.50
CA SER A 154 -1.59 -8.32 -6.93
C SER A 154 -1.56 -9.80 -7.33
N THR A 155 -2.24 -10.14 -8.42
CA THR A 155 -2.07 -11.43 -9.11
C THR A 155 -0.92 -11.43 -10.14
N SER A 156 -0.24 -10.31 -10.38
CA SER A 156 0.98 -10.24 -11.20
C SER A 156 2.24 -10.55 -10.40
N ALA A 157 3.38 -10.57 -11.09
CA ALA A 157 4.66 -10.29 -10.46
C ALA A 157 4.59 -8.94 -9.74
N ILE A 158 5.07 -8.85 -8.48
CA ILE A 158 4.94 -7.62 -7.68
C ILE A 158 5.78 -6.45 -8.24
N GLN A 159 6.68 -6.73 -9.17
CA GLN A 159 7.48 -5.76 -9.89
C GLN A 159 6.75 -5.17 -11.11
N ASP A 160 5.63 -5.77 -11.53
CA ASP A 160 4.85 -5.24 -12.65
C ASP A 160 4.32 -3.84 -12.31
N ALA A 161 3.90 -3.10 -13.33
CA ALA A 161 3.70 -1.66 -13.23
C ALA A 161 2.74 -1.22 -12.12
N THR A 162 1.56 -1.84 -12.03
CA THR A 162 0.52 -1.45 -11.08
C THR A 162 0.99 -1.55 -9.62
N PRO A 163 1.54 -2.69 -9.14
CA PRO A 163 2.12 -2.74 -7.79
C PRO A 163 3.45 -1.98 -7.70
N GLY A 164 4.27 -2.00 -8.75
CA GLY A 164 5.58 -1.35 -8.80
C GLY A 164 5.50 0.17 -8.65
N ALA A 165 4.47 0.82 -9.20
CA ALA A 165 4.27 2.27 -9.11
C ALA A 165 4.11 2.77 -7.67
N GLU A 166 3.58 1.95 -6.76
CA GLU A 166 3.44 2.35 -5.35
C GLU A 166 4.77 2.32 -4.58
N VAL A 167 5.81 1.66 -5.11
CA VAL A 167 7.05 1.39 -4.36
C VAL A 167 8.35 1.70 -5.10
N ALA A 168 8.31 2.07 -6.37
CA ALA A 168 9.51 2.30 -7.17
C ALA A 168 9.41 3.57 -8.02
N HIS A 169 10.53 4.30 -8.09
CA HIS A 169 10.74 5.42 -9.00
C HIS A 169 11.79 5.00 -10.04
N ILE A 170 11.36 4.73 -11.26
CA ILE A 170 12.25 4.18 -12.29
C ILE A 170 11.80 4.54 -13.70
N SER A 171 12.77 4.80 -14.58
CA SER A 171 12.48 5.22 -15.96
C SER A 171 11.85 4.13 -16.83
N GLN A 172 12.01 2.85 -16.49
CA GLN A 172 11.44 1.72 -17.25
C GLN A 172 10.88 0.63 -16.33
N ARG A 173 9.61 0.26 -16.55
CA ARG A 173 8.88 -0.78 -15.81
C ARG A 173 9.52 -2.16 -15.90
N GLY A 174 10.31 -2.42 -16.95
CA GLY A 174 11.01 -3.69 -17.14
C GLY A 174 12.25 -3.89 -16.26
N CYS A 175 12.58 -2.95 -15.36
CA CYS A 175 13.74 -3.02 -14.47
C CYS A 175 13.39 -3.70 -13.13
N PHE A 176 12.93 -4.95 -13.25
CA PHE A 176 12.39 -5.73 -12.12
C PHE A 176 13.45 -6.03 -11.05
N GLY A 177 14.64 -6.48 -11.46
CA GLY A 177 15.76 -6.79 -10.56
C GLY A 177 17.08 -6.13 -10.98
N PRO A 178 18.17 -6.37 -10.22
CA PRO A 178 19.50 -5.84 -10.50
C PRO A 178 20.01 -6.15 -11.92
N ASP A 179 19.63 -7.27 -12.53
CA ASP A 179 20.10 -7.67 -13.85
C ASP A 179 19.53 -6.81 -14.97
N GLU A 180 18.23 -6.59 -14.98
CA GLU A 180 17.58 -5.73 -15.96
C GLU A 180 17.95 -4.26 -15.72
N THR A 181 18.07 -3.85 -14.47
CA THR A 181 18.35 -2.46 -14.08
C THR A 181 19.74 -2.03 -14.55
N SER A 182 20.79 -2.84 -14.35
CA SER A 182 22.13 -2.52 -14.87
C SER A 182 22.14 -2.30 -16.38
N GLN A 183 21.30 -3.04 -17.11
CA GLN A 183 21.28 -3.05 -18.57
C GLN A 183 20.42 -1.94 -19.18
N ARG A 184 19.29 -1.61 -18.55
CA ARG A 184 18.24 -0.76 -19.15
C ARG A 184 17.98 0.52 -18.36
N CYS A 185 18.21 0.52 -17.05
CA CYS A 185 18.02 1.64 -16.13
C CYS A 185 19.34 1.98 -15.42
N THR A 186 20.39 2.19 -16.23
CA THR A 186 21.76 2.37 -15.71
C THR A 186 21.88 3.52 -14.69
N PRO A 187 21.26 4.70 -14.87
CA PRO A 187 21.28 5.76 -13.85
C PRO A 187 20.66 5.34 -12.51
N GLU A 188 19.65 4.48 -12.54
CA GLU A 188 18.94 4.00 -11.35
C GLU A 188 19.62 2.80 -10.69
N ALA A 189 20.56 2.12 -11.35
CA ALA A 189 21.24 0.97 -10.78
C ALA A 189 22.05 1.31 -9.51
N VAL A 190 21.97 0.47 -8.47
CA VAL A 190 22.61 0.71 -7.16
C VAL A 190 24.13 0.85 -7.29
N GLU A 191 24.77 0.06 -8.16
CA GLU A 191 26.21 0.15 -8.41
C GLU A 191 26.66 1.48 -9.03
N ASN A 192 25.73 2.25 -9.60
CA ASN A 192 25.96 3.59 -10.14
C ASN A 192 25.47 4.70 -9.20
N GLY A 193 25.02 4.35 -7.99
CA GLY A 193 24.51 5.30 -6.99
C GLY A 193 23.05 5.68 -7.17
N GLY A 194 22.30 4.97 -8.02
CA GLY A 194 20.85 5.15 -8.16
C GLY A 194 20.03 4.45 -7.06
N LEU A 195 18.70 4.59 -7.14
CA LEU A 195 17.76 4.06 -6.13
C LEU A 195 17.63 2.53 -6.13
N GLY A 196 18.03 1.88 -7.22
CA GLY A 196 17.99 0.44 -7.45
C GLY A 196 16.83 -0.02 -8.33
N SER A 197 16.80 -1.33 -8.55
CA SER A 197 15.70 -2.02 -9.24
C SER A 197 14.37 -1.90 -8.50
N ILE A 198 13.26 -2.24 -9.17
CA ILE A 198 11.93 -2.24 -8.54
C ILE A 198 11.91 -3.14 -7.29
N SER A 199 12.53 -4.32 -7.35
CA SER A 199 12.59 -5.24 -6.20
C SER A 199 13.44 -4.68 -5.04
N GLU A 200 14.56 -4.01 -5.33
CA GLU A 200 15.38 -3.36 -4.29
C GLU A 200 14.64 -2.18 -3.65
N GLN A 201 13.97 -1.35 -4.46
CA GLN A 201 13.17 -0.23 -3.97
C GLN A 201 11.97 -0.70 -3.14
N LEU A 202 11.28 -1.78 -3.54
CA LEU A 202 10.22 -2.41 -2.75
C LEU A 202 10.70 -2.82 -1.36
N LEU A 203 11.87 -3.49 -1.29
CA LEU A 203 12.44 -3.86 0.00
C LEU A 203 12.78 -2.60 0.82
N ASN A 204 13.22 -1.51 0.19
CA ASN A 204 13.52 -0.25 0.88
C ASN A 204 12.26 0.43 1.42
N VAL A 205 11.23 0.60 0.59
CA VAL A 205 9.94 1.20 0.98
C VAL A 205 9.27 0.40 2.10
N ARG A 206 9.44 -0.93 2.11
CA ARG A 206 9.02 -1.80 3.22
C ARG A 206 7.54 -1.63 3.63
N PRO A 207 6.59 -1.93 2.72
CA PRO A 207 5.18 -2.06 3.11
C PRO A 207 5.00 -3.13 4.19
N ASP A 208 3.98 -3.00 5.03
CA ASP A 208 3.71 -4.01 6.06
C ASP A 208 3.24 -5.34 5.45
N VAL A 209 2.49 -5.28 4.34
CA VAL A 209 1.99 -6.45 3.62
C VAL A 209 2.22 -6.31 2.12
N THR A 210 2.95 -7.24 1.53
CA THR A 210 3.15 -7.34 0.08
C THR A 210 2.84 -8.76 -0.36
N LEU A 211 1.86 -8.95 -1.25
CA LEU A 211 1.42 -10.29 -1.68
C LEU A 211 1.28 -10.33 -3.21
N GLY A 212 1.97 -11.25 -3.87
CA GLY A 212 1.84 -11.45 -5.31
C GLY A 212 2.76 -12.55 -5.84
N GLY A 213 3.07 -12.52 -7.13
CA GLY A 213 4.06 -13.37 -7.76
C GLY A 213 5.42 -12.69 -7.88
N GLY A 214 6.24 -13.10 -8.85
CA GLY A 214 7.51 -12.43 -9.18
C GLY A 214 8.70 -12.89 -8.33
N SER A 215 8.70 -14.15 -7.89
CA SER A 215 9.80 -14.71 -7.08
C SER A 215 11.15 -14.69 -7.81
N GLU A 216 11.14 -14.75 -9.15
CA GLU A 216 12.35 -14.87 -9.97
C GLU A 216 13.32 -13.71 -9.76
N SER A 217 12.83 -12.47 -9.75
CA SER A 217 13.67 -11.29 -9.56
C SER A 217 14.32 -11.23 -8.16
N PHE A 218 13.71 -11.85 -7.15
CA PHE A 218 14.29 -11.88 -5.81
C PHE A 218 15.47 -12.86 -5.67
N ASN A 219 15.62 -13.80 -6.61
CA ASN A 219 16.78 -14.69 -6.68
C ASN A 219 18.03 -14.01 -7.26
N GLN A 220 17.89 -12.82 -7.85
CA GLN A 220 19.01 -12.04 -8.36
C GLN A 220 19.84 -11.46 -7.20
N THR A 221 21.09 -11.15 -7.52
CA THR A 221 22.08 -10.66 -6.55
C THR A 221 22.26 -9.15 -6.66
N ALA A 222 22.23 -8.44 -5.54
CA ALA A 222 22.52 -7.01 -5.49
C ALA A 222 23.95 -6.72 -5.98
N LYS A 223 24.10 -5.71 -6.85
CA LYS A 223 25.37 -5.37 -7.51
C LYS A 223 26.14 -4.23 -6.85
N GLY A 224 25.48 -3.49 -5.98
CA GLY A 224 26.04 -2.38 -5.21
C GLY A 224 25.47 -2.29 -3.79
N GLY A 225 25.85 -1.23 -3.08
CA GLY A 225 25.35 -0.96 -1.73
C GLY A 225 25.81 -1.96 -0.65
N GLN A 226 25.20 -1.86 0.53
CA GLN A 226 25.49 -2.70 1.72
C GLN A 226 25.31 -4.20 1.45
N TRP A 227 24.43 -4.56 0.51
CA TRP A 227 24.02 -5.94 0.26
C TRP A 227 24.71 -6.54 -0.98
N LYS A 228 25.74 -5.89 -1.51
CA LYS A 228 26.46 -6.35 -2.71
C LYS A 228 26.89 -7.82 -2.55
N GLY A 229 26.52 -8.64 -3.54
CA GLY A 229 26.85 -10.07 -3.55
C GLY A 229 25.86 -10.97 -2.81
N ARG A 230 24.83 -10.41 -2.16
CA ARG A 230 23.72 -11.15 -1.53
C ARG A 230 22.51 -11.17 -2.46
N THR A 231 21.70 -12.23 -2.40
CA THR A 231 20.42 -12.24 -3.12
C THR A 231 19.41 -11.33 -2.44
N LEU A 232 18.38 -10.88 -3.17
CA LEU A 232 17.34 -10.07 -2.57
C LEU A 232 16.49 -10.86 -1.56
N VAL A 233 16.35 -12.19 -1.73
CA VAL A 233 15.76 -13.07 -0.71
C VAL A 233 16.58 -13.03 0.59
N GLU A 234 17.91 -13.19 0.51
CA GLU A 234 18.79 -13.12 1.68
C GLU A 234 18.68 -11.74 2.35
N GLN A 235 18.69 -10.67 1.55
CA GLN A 235 18.50 -9.31 2.03
C GLN A 235 17.17 -9.16 2.77
N ALA A 236 16.06 -9.63 2.21
CA ALA A 236 14.75 -9.55 2.84
C ALA A 236 14.72 -10.29 4.19
N GLN A 237 15.27 -11.51 4.24
CA GLN A 237 15.36 -12.30 5.48
C GLN A 237 16.18 -11.57 6.55
N GLU A 238 17.36 -11.05 6.21
CA GLU A 238 18.23 -10.33 7.15
C GLU A 238 17.64 -9.00 7.61
N ARG A 239 16.77 -8.40 6.78
CA ARG A 239 16.01 -7.19 7.12
C ARG A 239 14.72 -7.50 7.88
N GLY A 240 14.45 -8.76 8.22
CA GLY A 240 13.34 -9.18 9.09
C GLY A 240 12.01 -9.38 8.38
N TYR A 241 12.00 -9.57 7.06
CA TYR A 241 10.77 -9.95 6.36
C TYR A 241 10.32 -11.37 6.70
N GLN A 242 9.02 -11.55 6.86
CA GLN A 242 8.37 -12.85 6.84
C GLN A 242 8.16 -13.25 5.38
N LEU A 243 8.90 -14.24 4.90
CA LEU A 243 8.77 -14.76 3.53
C LEU A 243 7.83 -15.96 3.50
N VAL A 244 6.79 -15.88 2.67
CA VAL A 244 5.84 -16.99 2.43
C VAL A 244 5.64 -17.23 0.94
N ASN A 245 5.40 -18.47 0.55
CA ASN A 245 5.25 -18.84 -0.87
C ASN A 245 4.10 -19.81 -1.14
N ASP A 246 3.27 -20.14 -0.14
CA ASP A 246 2.10 -20.98 -0.29
C ASP A 246 0.94 -20.53 0.64
N ALA A 247 -0.24 -21.14 0.43
CA ALA A 247 -1.44 -20.83 1.21
C ALA A 247 -1.29 -21.15 2.70
N ALA A 248 -0.57 -22.23 3.04
CA ALA A 248 -0.40 -22.67 4.42
C ALA A 248 0.48 -21.68 5.20
N GLY A 249 1.60 -21.26 4.60
CA GLY A 249 2.50 -20.24 5.13
C GLY A 249 1.79 -18.90 5.29
N LEU A 250 1.03 -18.46 4.28
CA LEU A 250 0.23 -17.23 4.39
C LEU A 250 -0.80 -17.31 5.54
N ASN A 251 -1.50 -18.43 5.67
CA ASN A 251 -2.47 -18.64 6.74
C ASN A 251 -1.83 -18.58 8.14
N ALA A 252 -0.61 -19.07 8.28
CA ALA A 252 0.12 -19.08 9.56
C ALA A 252 0.56 -17.68 10.05
N VAL A 253 0.64 -16.67 9.18
CA VAL A 253 1.04 -15.31 9.57
C VAL A 253 -0.05 -14.64 10.42
N THR A 254 0.26 -14.26 11.66
CA THR A 254 -0.73 -13.64 12.57
C THR A 254 -0.56 -12.14 12.75
N ALA A 255 0.58 -11.58 12.35
CA ALA A 255 0.88 -10.15 12.45
C ALA A 255 1.83 -9.75 11.31
N ALA A 256 1.68 -8.52 10.82
CA ALA A 256 2.59 -7.89 9.89
C ALA A 256 2.68 -6.39 10.20
N ASP A 257 3.90 -5.88 10.32
CA ASP A 257 4.22 -4.50 10.71
C ASP A 257 5.67 -4.17 10.28
N GLN A 258 6.16 -2.96 10.59
CA GLN A 258 7.52 -2.56 10.24
C GLN A 258 8.63 -3.41 10.89
N GLN A 259 8.36 -4.09 12.02
CA GLN A 259 9.32 -4.99 12.64
C GLN A 259 9.42 -6.31 11.89
N GLN A 260 8.27 -6.85 11.44
CA GLN A 260 8.15 -8.11 10.72
C GLN A 260 7.21 -7.98 9.49
N PRO A 261 7.62 -7.25 8.43
CA PRO A 261 6.78 -7.07 7.25
C PRO A 261 6.60 -8.39 6.52
N LEU A 262 5.43 -8.58 5.91
CA LEU A 262 5.11 -9.78 5.14
C LEU A 262 5.43 -9.58 3.65
N LEU A 263 6.22 -10.49 3.08
CA LEU A 263 6.44 -10.61 1.64
C LEU A 263 6.04 -12.02 1.18
N GLY A 264 4.86 -12.11 0.56
CA GLY A 264 4.33 -13.34 -0.03
C GLY A 264 4.57 -13.38 -1.53
N LEU A 265 5.35 -14.37 -2.00
CA LEU A 265 5.70 -14.58 -3.41
C LEU A 265 5.28 -15.98 -3.84
N PHE A 266 4.15 -16.09 -4.52
CA PHE A 266 3.45 -17.36 -4.74
C PHE A 266 3.62 -17.96 -6.15
N ALA A 267 4.32 -17.25 -7.04
CA ALA A 267 4.65 -17.69 -8.38
C ALA A 267 5.99 -17.05 -8.83
N ASP A 268 6.67 -17.68 -9.79
CA ASP A 268 7.93 -17.15 -10.34
C ASP A 268 7.72 -15.83 -11.09
N GLY A 269 6.64 -15.75 -11.86
CA GLY A 269 6.14 -14.55 -12.53
C GLY A 269 4.72 -14.22 -12.07
N ASN A 270 3.80 -14.05 -13.03
CA ASN A 270 2.37 -13.83 -12.74
C ASN A 270 1.69 -15.09 -12.23
N PHE A 271 0.55 -14.92 -11.55
CA PHE A 271 -0.27 -16.06 -11.16
C PHE A 271 -0.88 -16.74 -12.39
N PRO A 272 -1.01 -18.08 -12.37
CA PRO A 272 -1.86 -18.78 -13.32
C PRO A 272 -3.31 -18.32 -13.18
N VAL A 273 -3.97 -18.06 -14.31
CA VAL A 273 -5.34 -17.54 -14.37
C VAL A 273 -6.36 -18.53 -13.81
N ARG A 274 -7.52 -18.02 -13.39
CA ARG A 274 -8.62 -18.79 -12.79
C ARG A 274 -9.25 -19.76 -13.79
N TRP A 275 -9.53 -19.29 -15.01
CA TRP A 275 -10.22 -20.07 -16.04
C TRP A 275 -9.40 -20.17 -17.32
N GLN A 276 -9.62 -21.25 -18.06
CA GLN A 276 -9.07 -21.49 -19.38
C GLN A 276 -10.20 -21.71 -20.39
N GLY A 277 -9.89 -21.47 -21.66
CA GLY A 277 -10.81 -21.67 -22.77
C GLY A 277 -10.13 -21.49 -24.12
N PRO A 278 -10.90 -21.63 -25.21
CA PRO A 278 -10.35 -21.51 -26.55
C PRO A 278 -9.89 -20.08 -26.83
N GLN A 279 -8.79 -19.98 -27.57
CA GLN A 279 -8.29 -18.71 -28.08
C GLN A 279 -9.25 -18.13 -29.12
N ALA A 280 -9.42 -16.80 -29.13
CA ALA A 280 -10.10 -16.14 -30.23
C ALA A 280 -9.34 -16.33 -31.54
N THR A 281 -10.08 -16.55 -32.63
CA THR A 281 -9.53 -16.82 -33.97
C THR A 281 -10.33 -16.09 -35.04
N VAL A 282 -9.75 -15.92 -36.23
CA VAL A 282 -10.49 -15.40 -37.39
C VAL A 282 -11.63 -16.36 -37.71
N GLY A 283 -12.87 -15.85 -37.77
CA GLY A 283 -14.06 -16.68 -37.96
C GLY A 283 -14.53 -17.42 -36.69
N GLY A 284 -13.87 -17.23 -35.54
CA GLY A 284 -14.20 -17.95 -34.31
C GLY A 284 -15.60 -17.65 -33.76
N GLY A 285 -16.19 -16.50 -34.10
CA GLY A 285 -17.58 -16.18 -33.81
C GLY A 285 -18.62 -17.09 -34.52
N ASP A 286 -18.26 -17.70 -35.65
CA ASP A 286 -19.15 -18.61 -36.40
C ASP A 286 -19.11 -20.05 -35.89
N LEU A 287 -18.17 -20.36 -34.98
CA LEU A 287 -18.06 -21.66 -34.35
C LEU A 287 -19.16 -21.87 -33.30
N ALA A 288 -19.39 -23.13 -32.92
CA ALA A 288 -20.30 -23.46 -31.83
C ALA A 288 -19.87 -22.75 -30.53
N PRO A 289 -20.82 -22.22 -29.73
CA PRO A 289 -20.49 -21.49 -28.52
C PRO A 289 -19.77 -22.39 -27.50
N GLN A 290 -18.75 -21.83 -26.85
CA GLN A 290 -17.83 -22.55 -25.96
C GLN A 290 -18.02 -22.11 -24.51
N ALA A 291 -17.88 -23.04 -23.57
CA ALA A 291 -17.89 -22.74 -22.15
C ALA A 291 -16.45 -22.72 -21.60
N CYS A 292 -16.17 -21.72 -20.77
CA CYS A 292 -14.95 -21.63 -19.97
C CYS A 292 -14.90 -22.74 -18.93
N THR A 293 -13.68 -23.16 -18.58
CA THR A 293 -13.44 -24.23 -17.60
C THR A 293 -12.42 -23.78 -16.55
N PRO A 294 -12.46 -24.31 -15.32
CA PRO A 294 -11.40 -24.07 -14.34
C PRO A 294 -10.03 -24.43 -14.89
N ASN A 295 -9.04 -23.56 -14.64
CA ASN A 295 -7.66 -23.84 -14.99
C ASN A 295 -7.06 -24.82 -13.96
N PRO A 296 -6.61 -26.02 -14.34
CA PRO A 296 -5.99 -26.97 -13.41
C PRO A 296 -4.65 -26.48 -12.84
N GLU A 297 -4.01 -25.50 -13.45
CA GLU A 297 -2.76 -24.89 -12.98
C GLU A 297 -2.98 -23.75 -11.99
N ARG A 298 -4.25 -23.34 -11.75
CA ARG A 298 -4.57 -22.28 -10.79
C ARG A 298 -4.02 -22.63 -9.40
N LEU A 299 -3.48 -21.62 -8.72
CA LEU A 299 -3.01 -21.74 -7.34
C LEU A 299 -4.14 -22.15 -6.39
N ASP A 300 -3.76 -22.59 -5.19
CA ASP A 300 -4.70 -22.93 -4.12
C ASP A 300 -5.72 -21.79 -3.87
N THR A 301 -6.97 -22.13 -3.58
CA THR A 301 -8.04 -21.15 -3.36
C THR A 301 -7.77 -20.19 -2.19
N GLY A 302 -6.93 -20.57 -1.23
CA GLY A 302 -6.42 -19.69 -0.18
C GLY A 302 -5.52 -18.55 -0.70
N LEU A 303 -5.14 -18.59 -1.98
CA LEU A 303 -4.39 -17.57 -2.72
C LEU A 303 -5.22 -16.91 -3.82
N SER A 304 -6.56 -17.09 -3.83
CA SER A 304 -7.43 -16.25 -4.68
C SER A 304 -7.32 -14.78 -4.28
N LEU A 305 -7.61 -13.86 -5.21
CA LEU A 305 -7.47 -12.43 -4.91
C LEU A 305 -8.38 -11.98 -3.75
N GLY A 306 -9.58 -12.57 -3.62
CA GLY A 306 -10.44 -12.36 -2.45
C GLY A 306 -9.84 -12.84 -1.14
N SER A 307 -9.18 -14.01 -1.13
CA SER A 307 -8.49 -14.54 0.05
C SER A 307 -7.29 -13.67 0.43
N LEU A 308 -6.48 -13.25 -0.54
CA LEU A 308 -5.35 -12.35 -0.32
C LEU A 308 -5.80 -10.99 0.22
N THR A 309 -6.89 -10.44 -0.34
CA THR A 309 -7.49 -9.17 0.11
C THR A 309 -7.96 -9.28 1.56
N SER A 310 -8.72 -10.33 1.89
CA SER A 310 -9.20 -10.58 3.25
C SER A 310 -8.04 -10.73 4.25
N LYS A 311 -6.98 -11.45 3.86
CA LYS A 311 -5.79 -11.63 4.69
C LYS A 311 -5.05 -10.31 4.91
N ALA A 312 -4.84 -9.53 3.85
CA ALA A 312 -4.17 -8.25 3.94
C ALA A 312 -4.95 -7.28 4.85
N ILE A 313 -6.26 -7.15 4.66
CA ILE A 313 -7.13 -6.33 5.53
C ILE A 313 -6.98 -6.75 7.00
N GLY A 314 -7.04 -8.05 7.30
CA GLY A 314 -6.91 -8.55 8.68
C GLY A 314 -5.56 -8.25 9.33
N LEU A 315 -4.46 -8.20 8.56
CA LEU A 315 -3.13 -7.86 9.06
C LEU A 315 -2.91 -6.33 9.18
N LEU A 316 -3.57 -5.55 8.32
CA LEU A 316 -3.42 -4.10 8.24
C LEU A 316 -4.38 -3.34 9.17
N ASP A 317 -5.53 -3.90 9.52
CA ASP A 317 -6.50 -3.24 10.41
C ASP A 317 -5.86 -2.90 11.77
N ASN A 318 -5.93 -1.62 12.13
CA ASN A 318 -5.27 -1.08 13.31
C ASN A 318 -5.93 0.25 13.71
N GLN A 319 -5.45 0.93 14.76
CA GLN A 319 -6.07 2.17 15.24
C GLN A 319 -5.74 3.45 14.44
N LYS A 320 -4.56 3.53 13.80
CA LYS A 320 -4.17 4.65 12.93
C LYS A 320 -4.75 4.53 11.52
N GLY A 321 -5.11 3.31 11.10
CA GLY A 321 -5.67 2.98 9.80
C GLY A 321 -4.62 2.54 8.78
N PHE A 322 -5.06 2.31 7.55
CA PHE A 322 -4.19 1.78 6.49
C PHE A 322 -4.54 2.27 5.08
N PHE A 323 -3.57 2.15 4.18
CA PHE A 323 -3.77 2.17 2.73
C PHE A 323 -3.49 0.78 2.16
N LEU A 324 -4.36 0.29 1.28
CA LEU A 324 -4.22 -0.99 0.60
C LEU A 324 -4.54 -0.84 -0.88
N GLN A 325 -3.59 -1.21 -1.75
CA GLN A 325 -3.85 -1.46 -3.16
C GLN A 325 -4.06 -2.96 -3.41
N VAL A 326 -5.07 -3.30 -4.23
CA VAL A 326 -5.37 -4.67 -4.69
C VAL A 326 -5.52 -4.65 -6.20
N GLU A 327 -4.89 -5.58 -6.90
CA GLU A 327 -4.93 -5.67 -8.36
C GLU A 327 -5.36 -7.05 -8.86
N GLY A 328 -6.35 -7.07 -9.76
CA GLY A 328 -6.62 -8.19 -10.66
C GLY A 328 -5.91 -7.98 -12.00
N ALA A 329 -4.66 -8.41 -12.09
CA ALA A 329 -3.74 -8.00 -13.17
C ALA A 329 -3.97 -8.72 -14.50
N SER A 330 -4.40 -9.98 -14.44
CA SER A 330 -4.51 -10.82 -15.65
C SER A 330 -5.82 -10.62 -16.43
N ILE A 331 -6.64 -9.61 -16.09
CA ILE A 331 -7.74 -9.19 -16.95
C ILE A 331 -7.16 -8.63 -18.26
N ASP A 332 -6.30 -7.61 -18.16
CA ASP A 332 -5.50 -7.05 -19.25
C ASP A 332 -4.69 -8.12 -19.98
N LYS A 333 -3.89 -8.92 -19.25
CA LYS A 333 -2.99 -9.89 -19.87
C LYS A 333 -3.72 -10.92 -20.74
N GLN A 334 -4.92 -11.32 -20.32
CA GLN A 334 -5.75 -12.23 -21.09
C GLN A 334 -6.49 -11.54 -22.23
N ASP A 335 -6.75 -10.24 -22.13
CA ASP A 335 -7.26 -9.44 -23.24
C ASP A 335 -6.19 -9.20 -24.32
N HIS A 336 -4.94 -8.89 -23.94
CA HIS A 336 -3.75 -8.96 -24.83
C HIS A 336 -3.68 -10.28 -25.58
N ALA A 337 -3.90 -11.38 -24.86
CA ALA A 337 -3.88 -12.71 -25.42
C ALA A 337 -5.15 -13.06 -26.22
N ALA A 338 -6.13 -12.18 -26.36
CA ALA A 338 -7.41 -12.49 -27.00
C ALA A 338 -8.07 -13.77 -26.44
N ASN A 339 -8.01 -13.94 -25.12
CA ASN A 339 -8.48 -15.11 -24.39
C ASN A 339 -9.61 -14.73 -23.42
N ALA A 340 -10.85 -14.74 -23.94
CA ALA A 340 -12.02 -14.31 -23.20
C ALA A 340 -12.25 -15.11 -21.92
N CYS A 341 -11.98 -16.42 -21.91
CA CYS A 341 -12.22 -17.23 -20.72
C CYS A 341 -11.28 -16.90 -19.56
N GLY A 342 -9.99 -16.69 -19.83
CA GLY A 342 -9.06 -16.21 -18.82
C GLY A 342 -9.47 -14.84 -18.32
N GLN A 343 -9.73 -13.89 -19.24
CA GLN A 343 -10.13 -12.53 -18.92
C GLN A 343 -11.37 -12.45 -18.03
N ILE A 344 -12.42 -13.18 -18.38
CA ILE A 344 -13.66 -13.26 -17.60
C ILE A 344 -13.38 -13.87 -16.23
N GLY A 345 -12.60 -14.96 -16.18
CA GLY A 345 -12.23 -15.62 -14.92
C GLY A 345 -11.53 -14.65 -13.96
N GLU A 346 -10.58 -13.87 -14.46
CA GLU A 346 -9.85 -12.89 -13.63
C GLU A 346 -10.76 -11.73 -13.17
N THR A 347 -11.74 -11.33 -14.00
CA THR A 347 -12.74 -10.32 -13.60
C THR A 347 -13.64 -10.84 -12.47
N VAL A 348 -13.97 -12.13 -12.48
CA VAL A 348 -14.70 -12.78 -11.37
C VAL A 348 -13.83 -12.84 -10.10
N ASP A 349 -12.55 -13.17 -10.23
CA ASP A 349 -11.62 -13.21 -9.08
C ASP A 349 -11.48 -11.82 -8.43
N LEU A 350 -11.49 -10.75 -9.24
CA LEU A 350 -11.53 -9.37 -8.77
C LEU A 350 -12.85 -9.03 -8.07
N ASP A 351 -13.99 -9.46 -8.60
CA ASP A 351 -15.30 -9.24 -7.95
C ASP A 351 -15.33 -9.79 -6.52
N GLU A 352 -14.76 -10.97 -6.29
CA GLU A 352 -14.65 -11.58 -4.96
C GLU A 352 -13.75 -10.77 -4.00
N ALA A 353 -12.72 -10.11 -4.53
CA ALA A 353 -11.89 -9.16 -3.78
C ALA A 353 -12.65 -7.88 -3.42
N VAL A 354 -13.44 -7.34 -4.35
CA VAL A 354 -14.31 -6.19 -4.10
C VAL A 354 -15.35 -6.53 -3.03
N GLN A 355 -15.95 -7.73 -3.07
CA GLN A 355 -16.86 -8.20 -2.03
C GLN A 355 -16.18 -8.21 -0.65
N SER A 356 -14.97 -8.78 -0.57
CA SER A 356 -14.17 -8.83 0.67
C SER A 356 -13.92 -7.43 1.25
N ALA A 357 -13.55 -6.47 0.40
CA ALA A 357 -13.32 -5.08 0.82
C ALA A 357 -14.61 -4.37 1.26
N LEU A 358 -15.72 -4.57 0.54
CA LEU A 358 -17.01 -3.99 0.89
C LEU A 358 -17.56 -4.55 2.20
N ASP A 359 -17.39 -5.85 2.45
CA ASP A 359 -17.84 -6.48 3.70
C ASP A 359 -17.08 -5.93 4.91
N PHE A 360 -15.76 -5.74 4.77
CA PHE A 360 -14.97 -5.02 5.76
C PHE A 360 -15.45 -3.57 5.93
N ALA A 361 -15.61 -2.82 4.83
CA ALA A 361 -15.96 -1.40 4.90
C ALA A 361 -17.35 -1.16 5.50
N LYS A 362 -18.34 -2.01 5.20
CA LYS A 362 -19.69 -1.97 5.81
C LYS A 362 -19.64 -2.25 7.32
N THR A 363 -18.76 -3.15 7.74
CA THR A 363 -18.61 -3.51 9.15
C THR A 363 -17.83 -2.46 9.93
N ASN A 364 -16.77 -1.91 9.32
CA ASN A 364 -15.86 -0.96 9.93
C ASN A 364 -16.44 0.46 9.99
N GLY A 365 -17.16 0.88 8.96
CA GLY A 365 -17.79 2.21 8.87
C GLY A 365 -16.85 3.36 8.46
N ASP A 366 -15.54 3.21 8.64
CA ASP A 366 -14.53 4.27 8.41
C ASP A 366 -13.54 3.92 7.28
N THR A 367 -14.02 3.24 6.23
CA THR A 367 -13.20 2.80 5.10
C THR A 367 -13.76 3.30 3.78
N LEU A 368 -12.93 3.99 3.00
CA LEU A 368 -13.19 4.29 1.59
C LEU A 368 -12.75 3.09 0.74
N VAL A 369 -13.67 2.55 -0.06
CA VAL A 369 -13.37 1.54 -1.09
C VAL A 369 -13.54 2.17 -2.46
N LEU A 370 -12.52 2.01 -3.31
CA LEU A 370 -12.46 2.54 -4.67
C LEU A 370 -12.22 1.37 -5.63
N VAL A 371 -12.97 1.32 -6.73
CA VAL A 371 -12.81 0.30 -7.78
C VAL A 371 -12.73 1.01 -9.14
N SER A 372 -11.69 0.70 -9.91
CA SER A 372 -11.49 1.23 -11.26
C SER A 372 -10.63 0.29 -12.11
N ALA A 373 -10.33 0.71 -13.34
CA ALA A 373 -9.29 0.16 -14.19
C ALA A 373 -8.27 1.24 -14.53
N ASP A 374 -7.06 0.84 -14.92
CA ASP A 374 -5.98 1.74 -15.30
C ASP A 374 -6.17 2.33 -16.72
N HIS A 375 -6.67 1.54 -17.67
CA HIS A 375 -7.10 1.94 -19.01
C HIS A 375 -8.20 1.01 -19.53
N ALA A 376 -8.79 1.35 -20.69
CA ALA A 376 -9.69 0.46 -21.40
C ALA A 376 -8.91 -0.52 -22.28
N HIS A 377 -9.56 -1.59 -22.74
CA HIS A 377 -8.94 -2.59 -23.61
C HIS A 377 -9.79 -2.86 -24.87
N THR A 378 -9.43 -3.88 -25.65
CA THR A 378 -9.93 -4.15 -27.00
C THR A 378 -11.20 -4.99 -27.05
N SER A 379 -11.52 -5.75 -25.99
CA SER A 379 -12.58 -6.75 -26.08
C SER A 379 -13.93 -6.09 -26.36
N GLN A 380 -14.68 -6.62 -27.32
CA GLN A 380 -15.97 -6.06 -27.73
C GLN A 380 -17.04 -7.15 -27.83
N ILE A 381 -18.24 -6.86 -27.32
CA ILE A 381 -19.42 -7.70 -27.53
C ILE A 381 -20.00 -7.37 -28.92
N LEU A 382 -20.09 -8.36 -29.80
CA LEU A 382 -20.46 -8.17 -31.20
C LEU A 382 -21.74 -8.91 -31.58
N GLY A 383 -22.52 -8.33 -32.49
CA GLY A 383 -23.74 -8.95 -33.04
C GLY A 383 -23.48 -9.92 -34.19
N SER A 384 -22.26 -9.95 -34.73
CA SER A 384 -21.85 -10.85 -35.81
C SER A 384 -20.33 -11.04 -35.78
N THR A 385 -19.85 -12.12 -36.38
CA THR A 385 -18.42 -12.41 -36.51
C THR A 385 -17.67 -11.28 -37.22
N PRO A 386 -16.65 -10.65 -36.60
CA PRO A 386 -15.84 -9.63 -37.22
C PRO A 386 -14.81 -10.24 -38.20
N PRO A 387 -14.16 -9.42 -39.04
CA PRO A 387 -13.00 -9.87 -39.83
C PRO A 387 -11.79 -10.30 -38.98
N GLY A 388 -11.63 -9.72 -37.78
CA GLY A 388 -10.54 -10.00 -36.84
C GLY A 388 -10.76 -11.24 -35.96
N ALA A 389 -9.94 -11.38 -34.92
CA ALA A 389 -10.08 -12.50 -33.98
C ALA A 389 -11.40 -12.37 -33.19
N SER A 390 -12.10 -13.48 -33.02
CA SER A 390 -13.30 -13.56 -32.21
C SER A 390 -13.49 -14.94 -31.61
N VAL A 391 -14.32 -15.04 -30.58
CA VAL A 391 -14.74 -16.29 -29.97
C VAL A 391 -16.23 -16.24 -29.68
N ASN A 392 -16.91 -17.37 -29.89
CA ASN A 392 -18.30 -17.54 -29.49
C ASN A 392 -18.39 -18.24 -28.14
N LEU A 393 -19.00 -17.60 -27.15
CA LEU A 393 -19.13 -18.12 -25.78
C LEU A 393 -20.58 -18.52 -25.48
N LEU A 394 -20.73 -19.59 -24.70
CA LEU A 394 -22.01 -20.01 -24.13
C LEU A 394 -22.18 -19.34 -22.77
N THR A 395 -23.10 -18.37 -22.66
CA THR A 395 -23.36 -17.66 -21.40
C THR A 395 -24.14 -18.52 -20.42
N GLN A 396 -24.21 -18.08 -19.15
CA GLN A 396 -25.05 -18.72 -18.12
C GLN A 396 -26.53 -18.81 -18.52
N GLU A 397 -27.03 -17.91 -19.36
CA GLU A 397 -28.40 -17.90 -19.90
C GLU A 397 -28.60 -18.91 -21.06
N GLY A 398 -27.58 -19.71 -21.37
CA GLY A 398 -27.60 -20.65 -22.50
C GLY A 398 -27.61 -19.97 -23.87
N GLN A 399 -27.24 -18.69 -23.94
CA GLN A 399 -27.19 -17.91 -25.16
C GLN A 399 -25.76 -17.78 -25.68
N SER A 400 -25.65 -17.52 -26.98
CA SER A 400 -24.38 -17.23 -27.65
C SER A 400 -24.00 -15.76 -27.45
N MET A 401 -22.75 -15.51 -27.08
CA MET A 401 -22.15 -14.18 -27.04
C MET A 401 -20.84 -14.19 -27.81
N ILE A 402 -20.75 -13.38 -28.86
CA ILE A 402 -19.52 -13.21 -29.63
C ILE A 402 -18.69 -12.10 -28.99
N VAL A 403 -17.44 -12.43 -28.65
CA VAL A 403 -16.44 -11.46 -28.17
C VAL A 403 -15.38 -11.31 -29.26
N GLY A 404 -15.12 -10.08 -29.69
CA GLY A 404 -14.13 -9.73 -30.71
C GLY A 404 -12.92 -9.02 -30.13
N TYR A 405 -11.76 -9.27 -30.76
CA TYR A 405 -10.45 -8.69 -30.47
C TYR A 405 -9.85 -8.25 -31.81
N THR A 406 -9.97 -6.95 -32.14
CA THR A 406 -9.83 -6.51 -33.55
C THR A 406 -8.97 -5.27 -33.76
N ASN A 407 -8.18 -4.84 -32.77
CA ASN A 407 -7.27 -3.70 -32.89
C ASN A 407 -5.80 -4.09 -33.13
N ALA A 408 -5.50 -5.38 -33.27
CA ALA A 408 -4.19 -5.90 -33.66
C ALA A 408 -4.35 -7.14 -34.55
N GLU A 409 -3.25 -7.58 -35.17
CA GLU A 409 -3.24 -8.76 -36.03
C GLU A 409 -3.60 -10.03 -35.22
N PRO A 410 -4.45 -10.93 -35.75
CA PRO A 410 -4.80 -12.18 -35.05
C PRO A 410 -3.56 -12.99 -34.65
N GLY A 411 -3.49 -13.38 -33.38
CA GLY A 411 -2.35 -14.12 -32.81
C GLY A 411 -1.17 -13.24 -32.36
N SER A 412 -1.27 -11.92 -32.50
CA SER A 412 -0.38 -10.95 -31.85
C SER A 412 -0.96 -10.45 -30.52
N SER A 413 -0.24 -9.57 -29.81
CA SER A 413 -0.77 -8.90 -28.62
C SER A 413 -1.82 -7.88 -29.03
N MET A 414 -3.04 -8.02 -28.53
CA MET A 414 -4.04 -6.96 -28.65
C MET A 414 -3.56 -5.69 -27.94
N GLN A 415 -4.13 -4.54 -28.27
CA GLN A 415 -3.64 -3.27 -27.71
C GLN A 415 -4.67 -2.63 -26.77
N HIS A 416 -4.20 -1.78 -25.87
CA HIS A 416 -5.07 -0.96 -25.03
C HIS A 416 -5.90 0.02 -25.88
N THR A 417 -6.93 0.61 -25.27
CA THR A 417 -7.71 1.68 -25.91
C THR A 417 -7.83 2.90 -24.99
N GLY A 418 -7.86 4.09 -25.58
CA GLY A 418 -7.90 5.37 -24.86
C GLY A 418 -9.28 5.81 -24.37
N SER A 419 -10.25 4.87 -24.27
CA SER A 419 -11.56 5.23 -23.74
C SER A 419 -11.45 5.57 -22.26
N GLN A 420 -12.25 6.54 -21.81
CA GLN A 420 -12.51 6.69 -20.38
C GLN A 420 -13.04 5.37 -19.80
N VAL A 421 -12.77 5.14 -18.52
CA VAL A 421 -13.22 3.94 -17.79
C VAL A 421 -14.03 4.32 -16.56
N ARG A 422 -14.89 3.40 -16.13
CA ARG A 422 -15.67 3.52 -14.90
C ARG A 422 -14.77 3.60 -13.66
N VAL A 423 -15.10 4.55 -12.79
CA VAL A 423 -14.63 4.61 -11.40
C VAL A 423 -15.84 4.52 -10.46
N ALA A 424 -15.74 3.76 -9.38
CA ALA A 424 -16.79 3.63 -8.39
C ALA A 424 -16.26 3.68 -6.96
N GLY A 425 -17.09 4.17 -6.03
CA GLY A 425 -16.70 4.41 -4.64
C GLY A 425 -17.78 4.05 -3.63
N TYR A 426 -17.35 3.64 -2.44
CA TYR A 426 -18.17 3.38 -1.26
C TYR A 426 -17.47 3.92 0.01
N GLY A 427 -18.24 4.47 0.95
CA GLY A 427 -17.74 4.94 2.25
C GLY A 427 -17.38 6.44 2.29
N PRO A 428 -16.74 6.91 3.38
CA PRO A 428 -16.41 8.32 3.56
C PRO A 428 -15.53 8.85 2.42
N GLY A 429 -15.89 10.01 1.87
CA GLY A 429 -15.15 10.64 0.76
C GLY A 429 -15.46 10.08 -0.64
N ALA A 430 -16.27 9.03 -0.76
CA ALA A 430 -16.61 8.42 -2.05
C ALA A 430 -17.41 9.34 -2.98
N GLY A 431 -18.05 10.40 -2.46
CA GLY A 431 -18.74 11.40 -3.29
C GLY A 431 -17.84 12.08 -4.33
N ASN A 432 -16.53 12.09 -4.09
CA ASN A 432 -15.57 12.72 -5.01
C ASN A 432 -15.35 11.92 -6.30
N VAL A 433 -15.85 10.68 -6.44
CA VAL A 433 -15.69 9.90 -7.68
C VAL A 433 -16.81 10.16 -8.71
N VAL A 434 -17.78 11.02 -8.38
CA VAL A 434 -18.96 11.24 -9.23
C VAL A 434 -18.66 12.26 -10.32
N GLY A 435 -19.03 11.92 -11.56
CA GLY A 435 -18.86 12.79 -12.73
C GLY A 435 -17.70 12.36 -13.62
N LEU A 436 -17.10 13.32 -14.32
CA LEU A 436 -15.91 13.12 -15.15
C LEU A 436 -14.68 13.61 -14.38
N LEU A 437 -13.68 12.73 -14.24
CA LEU A 437 -12.43 12.97 -13.53
C LEU A 437 -11.22 12.74 -14.43
N ASP A 438 -10.04 13.11 -13.94
CA ASP A 438 -8.80 12.54 -14.42
C ASP A 438 -8.30 11.44 -13.46
N GLN A 439 -7.56 10.47 -13.97
CA GLN A 439 -6.98 9.41 -13.14
C GLN A 439 -6.09 9.94 -12.00
N THR A 440 -5.48 11.12 -12.15
CA THR A 440 -4.73 11.79 -11.07
C THR A 440 -5.61 12.21 -9.89
N ASP A 441 -6.92 12.43 -10.07
CA ASP A 441 -7.83 12.77 -8.98
C ASP A 441 -7.91 11.64 -7.94
N MET A 442 -7.69 10.38 -8.35
CA MET A 442 -7.70 9.22 -7.45
C MET A 442 -6.65 9.34 -6.34
N PHE A 443 -5.48 9.90 -6.66
CA PHE A 443 -4.43 10.22 -5.68
C PHE A 443 -4.95 11.20 -4.63
N PHE A 444 -5.52 12.33 -5.09
CA PHE A 444 -5.99 13.39 -4.21
C PHE A 444 -7.19 12.95 -3.37
N ILE A 445 -8.12 12.18 -3.95
CA ILE A 445 -9.25 11.60 -3.23
C ILE A 445 -8.74 10.74 -2.08
N SER A 446 -7.80 9.84 -2.36
CA SER A 446 -7.26 8.92 -1.36
C SER A 446 -6.46 9.65 -0.28
N ALA A 447 -5.52 10.51 -0.68
CA ALA A 447 -4.66 11.24 0.24
C ALA A 447 -5.46 12.20 1.15
N ASN A 448 -6.41 12.94 0.58
CA ASN A 448 -7.25 13.87 1.35
C ASN A 448 -8.19 13.12 2.29
N THR A 449 -8.76 12.00 1.84
CA THR A 449 -9.66 11.19 2.66
C THR A 449 -8.91 10.57 3.84
N LEU A 450 -7.67 10.11 3.64
CA LEU A 450 -6.81 9.61 4.72
C LEU A 450 -6.26 10.73 5.63
N GLY A 451 -6.39 11.99 5.24
CA GLY A 451 -5.84 13.14 5.96
C GLY A 451 -4.31 13.18 5.94
N LEU A 452 -3.66 12.74 4.85
CA LEU A 452 -2.20 12.65 4.78
C LEU A 452 -1.56 14.04 4.69
N ASN A 453 -0.53 14.27 5.53
CA ASN A 453 0.44 15.32 5.26
C ASN A 453 1.32 14.89 4.07
N ARG A 454 1.37 15.74 3.04
CA ARG A 454 2.11 15.48 1.80
C ARG A 454 3.47 16.18 1.74
N ASP A 455 3.79 16.99 2.75
CA ASP A 455 5.13 17.55 2.94
C ASP A 455 5.99 16.53 3.70
N LEU A 456 6.61 15.61 2.95
CA LEU A 456 7.48 14.57 3.51
C LEU A 456 8.64 15.16 4.33
N PRO A 457 9.39 16.19 3.87
CA PRO A 457 10.40 16.83 4.70
C PRO A 457 9.88 17.32 6.05
N ALA A 458 8.66 17.88 6.11
CA ALA A 458 8.07 18.32 7.37
C ALA A 458 7.81 17.17 8.36
N LEU A 459 7.62 15.94 7.88
CA LEU A 459 7.40 14.76 8.73
C LEU A 459 8.70 14.23 9.38
N SER A 460 9.87 14.60 8.87
CA SER A 460 11.17 14.30 9.49
C SER A 460 11.83 15.51 10.17
N ALA A 461 11.20 16.70 10.13
CA ALA A 461 11.83 17.96 10.53
C ALA A 461 12.18 18.06 12.03
N ASP A 462 11.37 17.42 12.88
CA ASP A 462 11.56 17.40 14.34
C ASP A 462 12.28 16.15 14.83
N ALA A 463 12.93 15.41 13.92
CA ALA A 463 13.67 14.21 14.26
C ALA A 463 14.80 14.50 15.28
N THR A 464 15.02 13.56 16.19
CA THR A 464 16.01 13.69 17.27
C THR A 464 17.04 12.58 17.20
N ILE A 465 18.23 12.84 17.74
CA ILE A 465 19.33 11.88 17.84
C ILE A 465 19.80 11.79 19.29
N SER A 466 20.12 10.58 19.75
CA SER A 466 20.68 10.34 21.08
C SER A 466 21.74 9.25 21.05
N ALA A 467 22.76 9.39 21.89
CA ALA A 467 23.73 8.33 22.17
C ALA A 467 23.44 7.71 23.53
N SER A 468 23.61 6.39 23.63
CA SER A 468 23.45 5.63 24.89
C SER A 468 24.47 5.99 25.97
N ALA A 469 25.59 6.64 25.59
CA ALA A 469 26.62 7.13 26.50
C ALA A 469 27.20 8.45 25.98
N SER A 470 27.57 9.34 26.90
CA SER A 470 28.30 10.58 26.58
C SER A 470 29.83 10.39 26.58
N GLU A 471 30.32 9.35 27.27
CA GLU A 471 31.72 8.97 27.37
C GLU A 471 31.87 7.46 27.19
N VAL A 472 32.86 7.04 26.41
CA VAL A 472 33.14 5.62 26.09
C VAL A 472 34.65 5.37 26.07
N LYS A 473 35.07 4.13 26.30
CA LYS A 473 36.48 3.74 26.17
C LYS A 473 36.83 3.40 24.72
N PRO A 474 38.12 3.50 24.35
CA PRO A 474 38.60 2.96 23.08
C PRO A 474 38.15 1.50 22.86
N GLY A 475 37.48 1.24 21.73
CA GLY A 475 36.96 -0.09 21.37
C GLY A 475 35.68 -0.53 22.10
N GLU A 476 35.12 0.31 22.98
CA GLU A 476 33.81 0.06 23.60
C GLU A 476 32.69 0.32 22.60
N GLU A 477 31.65 -0.52 22.61
CA GLU A 477 30.47 -0.32 21.79
C GLU A 477 29.45 0.57 22.51
N PHE A 478 28.86 1.47 21.74
CA PHE A 478 27.72 2.26 22.19
C PHE A 478 26.69 2.34 21.06
N THR A 479 25.46 2.65 21.45
CA THR A 479 24.33 2.79 20.51
C THR A 479 24.03 4.25 20.25
N VAL A 480 23.71 4.57 18.99
CA VAL A 480 23.13 5.85 18.55
C VAL A 480 21.75 5.57 17.97
N ALA A 481 20.73 6.25 18.49
CA ALA A 481 19.35 6.12 18.04
C ALA A 481 18.83 7.44 17.48
N VAL A 482 18.05 7.34 16.40
CA VAL A 482 17.26 8.44 15.84
C VAL A 482 15.78 8.11 15.97
N GLU A 483 14.99 9.14 16.22
CA GLU A 483 13.53 9.05 16.39
C GLU A 483 12.86 10.19 15.60
N GLY A 484 11.69 9.94 15.02
CA GLY A 484 10.93 10.95 14.27
C GLY A 484 11.38 11.18 12.83
N MET A 485 12.11 10.24 12.22
CA MET A 485 12.44 10.27 10.79
C MET A 485 11.33 9.61 9.96
N ASP A 486 10.07 10.03 10.15
CA ASP A 486 8.90 9.30 9.66
C ASP A 486 8.83 9.18 8.12
N ALA A 487 9.44 10.13 7.39
CA ALA A 487 9.47 10.14 5.94
C ALA A 487 10.71 9.50 5.30
N ASP A 488 11.59 8.88 6.11
CA ASP A 488 12.79 8.20 5.63
C ASP A 488 12.63 6.68 5.74
N TRP A 489 12.98 5.95 4.67
CA TRP A 489 12.85 4.49 4.63
C TRP A 489 14.07 3.78 5.19
N GLN A 490 15.23 4.40 4.96
CA GLN A 490 16.51 3.96 5.47
C GLN A 490 17.28 5.17 5.98
N ALA A 491 18.20 4.92 6.90
CA ALA A 491 19.14 5.92 7.38
C ALA A 491 20.56 5.36 7.27
N SER A 492 21.51 6.22 6.93
CA SER A 492 22.94 5.89 6.93
C SER A 492 23.64 6.60 8.07
N ALA A 493 24.63 5.97 8.69
CA ALA A 493 25.41 6.58 9.76
C ALA A 493 26.89 6.70 9.39
N SER A 494 27.57 7.71 9.92
CA SER A 494 29.01 7.87 9.83
C SER A 494 29.62 8.31 11.16
N LEU A 495 30.86 7.90 11.42
CA LEU A 495 31.71 8.40 12.49
C LEU A 495 32.79 9.29 11.86
N GLY A 496 32.63 10.61 11.98
CA GLY A 496 33.40 11.55 11.15
C GLY A 496 33.18 11.24 9.65
N SER A 497 34.26 10.90 8.94
CA SER A 497 34.21 10.52 7.52
C SER A 497 34.05 9.01 7.27
N GLU A 498 34.07 8.18 8.31
CA GLU A 498 33.97 6.72 8.18
C GLU A 498 32.50 6.28 8.15
N ALA A 499 32.09 5.55 7.11
CA ALA A 499 30.73 5.04 7.01
C ALA A 499 30.52 3.85 7.96
N LEU A 500 29.43 3.89 8.73
CA LEU A 500 29.02 2.84 9.67
C LEU A 500 27.96 1.89 9.09
N GLY A 501 27.49 2.17 7.88
CA GLY A 501 26.47 1.38 7.17
C GLY A 501 25.08 2.01 7.21
N GLN A 502 24.08 1.23 6.80
CA GLN A 502 22.70 1.63 6.61
C GLN A 502 21.76 0.74 7.43
N GLN A 503 20.69 1.33 7.95
CA GLN A 503 19.63 0.65 8.70
C GLN A 503 18.26 1.05 8.15
N ASP A 504 17.31 0.11 8.23
CA ASP A 504 15.91 0.39 7.95
C ASP A 504 15.34 1.30 9.05
N VAL A 505 14.60 2.34 8.65
CA VAL A 505 13.85 3.19 9.56
C VAL A 505 12.47 2.55 9.75
N LYS A 506 12.15 2.19 10.98
CA LYS A 506 10.94 1.44 11.34
C LYS A 506 10.09 2.31 12.26
N ASN A 507 8.94 2.77 11.77
CA ASN A 507 8.06 3.71 12.48
C ASN A 507 8.80 4.99 12.94
N GLY A 508 9.62 5.57 12.05
CA GLY A 508 10.38 6.79 12.31
C GLY A 508 11.67 6.59 13.12
N SER A 509 11.98 5.37 13.54
CA SER A 509 13.13 5.09 14.40
C SER A 509 14.19 4.25 13.68
N ALA A 510 15.47 4.54 13.93
CA ALA A 510 16.59 3.69 13.54
C ALA A 510 17.67 3.69 14.62
N THR A 511 18.46 2.62 14.67
CA THR A 511 19.45 2.41 15.72
C THR A 511 20.73 1.83 15.13
N PHE A 512 21.87 2.40 15.51
CA PHE A 512 23.20 2.02 15.04
C PHE A 512 24.07 1.63 16.23
N THR A 513 24.74 0.49 16.13
CA THR A 513 25.82 0.11 17.06
C THR A 513 27.13 0.64 16.51
N VAL A 514 27.85 1.40 17.32
CA VAL A 514 29.09 2.09 16.96
C VAL A 514 30.21 1.62 17.88
N THR A 515 31.33 1.18 17.31
CA THR A 515 32.54 0.88 18.07
C THR A 515 33.38 2.15 18.20
N ALA A 516 33.68 2.56 19.43
CA ALA A 516 34.50 3.73 19.70
C ALA A 516 35.90 3.59 19.08
N PRO A 517 36.41 4.61 18.37
CA PRO A 517 37.72 4.57 17.75
C PRO A 517 38.82 4.53 18.82
N LYS A 518 40.03 4.16 18.40
CA LYS A 518 41.21 4.17 19.30
C LYS A 518 41.68 5.58 19.66
N THR A 519 41.33 6.55 18.83
CA THR A 519 41.72 7.95 19.01
C THR A 519 40.89 8.58 20.11
N LEU A 520 41.56 9.13 21.12
CA LEU A 520 40.91 9.85 22.22
C LEU A 520 40.35 11.20 21.74
N GLY A 521 39.34 11.69 22.46
CA GLY A 521 38.70 12.97 22.21
C GLY A 521 37.26 12.82 21.72
N GLU A 522 36.65 13.96 21.40
CA GLU A 522 35.28 14.02 20.93
C GLU A 522 35.14 13.40 19.54
N GLN A 523 34.16 12.52 19.39
CA GLN A 523 33.81 11.88 18.13
C GLN A 523 32.37 12.24 17.77
N THR A 524 32.15 12.65 16.52
CA THR A 524 30.81 12.97 16.02
C THR A 524 30.26 11.80 15.23
N VAL A 525 29.09 11.31 15.64
CA VAL A 525 28.29 10.39 14.84
C VAL A 525 27.20 11.20 14.14
N THR A 526 27.10 11.04 12.83
CA THR A 526 26.07 11.67 11.99
C THR A 526 25.17 10.60 11.40
N VAL A 527 23.85 10.79 11.46
CA VAL A 527 22.84 9.94 10.83
C VAL A 527 22.09 10.76 9.80
N THR A 528 21.96 10.24 8.58
CA THR A 528 21.28 10.90 7.46
C THR A 528 20.21 10.01 6.85
N GLY A 529 18.98 10.52 6.75
CA GLY A 529 17.84 9.85 6.15
C GLY A 529 17.93 9.78 4.62
N SER A 530 17.48 8.68 4.02
CA SER A 530 17.66 8.39 2.60
C SER A 530 16.71 9.13 1.66
N LYS A 531 15.56 9.62 2.16
CA LYS A 531 14.51 10.23 1.32
C LYS A 531 14.48 11.74 1.51
N THR A 532 14.48 12.22 2.74
CA THR A 532 14.41 13.65 3.06
C THR A 532 15.78 14.31 3.08
N GLY A 533 16.85 13.53 3.27
CA GLY A 533 18.20 14.04 3.49
C GLY A 533 18.39 14.67 4.89
N THR A 534 17.41 14.54 5.79
CA THR A 534 17.51 15.03 7.17
C THR A 534 18.75 14.42 7.83
N SER A 535 19.62 15.28 8.38
CA SER A 535 20.89 14.89 8.96
C SER A 535 21.00 15.38 10.40
N LEU A 536 21.30 14.46 11.30
CA LEU A 536 21.38 14.68 12.75
C LEU A 536 22.73 14.21 13.26
N SER A 537 23.33 14.95 14.19
CA SER A 537 24.62 14.60 14.76
C SER A 537 24.61 14.61 16.29
N THR A 538 25.35 13.67 16.88
CA THR A 538 25.62 13.62 18.32
C THR A 538 27.11 13.43 18.57
N ALA A 539 27.61 14.00 19.67
CA ALA A 539 28.99 13.87 20.09
C ALA A 539 29.13 12.84 21.23
N VAL A 540 30.16 12.02 21.16
CA VAL A 540 30.55 11.08 22.22
C VAL A 540 32.04 11.23 22.47
N SER A 541 32.44 11.38 23.74
CA SER A 541 33.85 11.53 24.11
C SER A 541 34.52 10.18 24.32
N VAL A 542 35.60 9.91 23.59
CA VAL A 542 36.45 8.74 23.81
C VAL A 542 37.53 9.10 24.83
N VAL A 543 37.45 8.50 26.01
CA VAL A 543 38.33 8.81 27.14
C VAL A 543 39.07 7.57 27.62
N GLU A 544 40.29 7.77 28.13
CA GLU A 544 40.94 6.71 28.91
C GLU A 544 40.19 6.51 30.23
N THR A 545 40.15 5.27 30.71
CA THR A 545 39.71 5.04 32.10
C THR A 545 40.69 5.80 33.00
N PRO A 546 40.24 6.58 34.02
CA PRO A 546 41.18 7.15 34.97
C PRO A 546 42.02 6.01 35.54
N ALA A 547 43.35 6.17 35.55
CA ALA A 547 44.22 5.24 36.24
C ALA A 547 43.68 5.00 37.66
N PRO A 548 43.64 3.76 38.17
CA PRO A 548 43.24 3.53 39.55
C PRO A 548 44.08 4.46 40.44
N ALA A 549 43.41 5.22 41.31
CA ALA A 549 44.09 6.14 42.21
C ALA A 549 45.26 5.41 42.88
N PRO A 550 46.48 6.00 42.94
CA PRO A 550 47.60 5.35 43.56
C PRO A 550 47.19 4.94 44.97
N ALA A 551 47.37 3.66 45.31
CA ALA A 551 47.14 3.17 46.65
C ALA A 551 47.82 4.13 47.65
N PRO A 552 47.14 4.53 48.74
CA PRO A 552 47.74 5.41 49.72
C PRO A 552 49.07 4.81 50.17
N GLY A 553 50.15 5.57 49.99
CA GLY A 553 51.48 5.18 50.43
C GLY A 553 51.48 4.95 51.95
N PRO A 554 52.39 4.10 52.46
CA PRO A 554 52.41 3.72 53.87
C PRO A 554 52.52 4.96 54.77
N GLU A 555 51.60 5.08 55.72
CA GLU A 555 51.62 6.12 56.76
C GLU A 555 52.98 6.13 57.48
N GLN A 556 53.61 7.32 57.54
CA GLN A 556 54.69 7.56 58.48
C GLN A 556 54.14 7.57 59.93
N PRO A 557 54.90 7.04 60.91
CA PRO A 557 54.47 7.01 62.29
C PRO A 557 54.43 8.42 62.88
N SER A 558 53.32 8.78 63.52
CA SER A 558 53.20 9.98 64.33
C SER A 558 53.69 9.71 65.75
N ASP A 559 54.48 10.66 66.27
CA ASP A 559 54.96 10.73 67.66
C ASP A 559 53.81 10.90 68.67
N PRO A 560 54.01 10.49 69.94
CA PRO A 560 52.94 10.30 70.91
C PRO A 560 52.50 11.62 71.57
N PRO A 561 51.21 11.80 71.89
CA PRO A 561 50.77 12.90 72.73
C PRO A 561 50.83 12.51 74.21
N ALA A 562 51.43 13.39 75.00
CA ALA A 562 51.38 13.35 76.45
C ALA A 562 50.08 14.01 76.98
N GLY A 563 49.33 13.26 77.78
CA GLY A 563 48.89 13.68 79.11
C GLY A 563 47.84 14.80 79.29
N ALA A 564 46.59 14.35 79.46
CA ALA A 564 45.74 14.53 80.65
C ALA A 564 44.89 15.81 80.89
N GLY A 565 43.61 15.52 81.18
CA GLY A 565 42.66 16.32 81.98
C GLY A 565 41.52 16.92 81.14
N GLY A 566 40.23 16.69 81.36
CA GLY A 566 39.47 16.02 82.42
C GLY A 566 38.04 16.60 82.40
N GLY A 567 37.04 15.75 82.66
CA GLY A 567 35.62 16.12 82.83
C GLY A 567 34.76 15.96 81.58
N SER A 568 33.52 15.47 81.57
CA SER A 568 32.64 14.67 82.46
C SER A 568 31.24 14.78 81.85
N GLY A 569 30.47 13.68 81.79
CA GLY A 569 29.04 13.67 81.43
C GLY A 569 28.81 13.27 79.96
N GLY A 570 28.49 12.03 79.62
CA GLY A 570 27.25 11.30 79.98
C GLY A 570 26.21 11.63 78.92
N GLY A 571 25.75 10.76 78.03
CA GLY A 571 25.60 9.30 78.03
C GLY A 571 24.18 9.03 77.54
N GLY A 572 24.02 8.26 76.46
CA GLY A 572 22.70 7.82 75.98
C GLY A 572 22.59 7.77 74.46
N GLY A 573 22.91 6.60 73.88
CA GLY A 573 22.64 6.28 72.48
C GLY A 573 21.18 5.85 72.24
N PRO A 574 20.93 5.02 71.21
CA PRO A 574 20.27 5.51 70.00
C PRO A 574 18.98 4.74 69.68
N LEU A 575 18.06 5.33 68.92
CA LEU A 575 17.02 4.55 68.23
C LEU A 575 16.71 5.17 66.86
N ALA A 576 16.86 4.33 65.85
CA ALA A 576 16.38 4.53 64.49
C ALA A 576 14.87 4.26 64.41
N THR A 577 14.16 4.90 63.47
CA THR A 577 13.18 4.24 62.59
C THR A 577 12.73 5.17 61.45
N THR A 578 12.51 4.51 60.33
CA THR A 578 11.94 4.86 59.02
C THR A 578 10.64 5.67 59.01
N GLY A 579 10.40 6.42 57.93
CA GLY A 579 9.08 6.91 57.55
C GLY A 579 9.07 7.65 56.20
N ALA A 580 8.56 7.00 55.16
CA ALA A 580 8.19 7.60 53.89
C ALA A 580 6.74 8.12 53.93
N GLN A 581 6.41 9.22 53.24
CA GLN A 581 5.09 9.48 52.64
C GLN A 581 5.08 10.70 51.68
N LEU A 582 4.23 10.59 50.66
CA LEU A 582 4.09 11.37 49.42
C LEU A 582 3.59 12.83 49.60
N PRO A 583 3.80 13.72 48.60
CA PRO A 583 3.11 15.00 48.51
C PRO A 583 1.75 14.93 47.80
N ILE A 584 0.90 15.87 48.20
CA ILE A 584 -0.53 16.06 47.91
C ILE A 584 -0.76 16.63 46.50
N LEU A 585 -1.71 16.04 45.77
CA LEU A 585 -2.25 16.50 44.49
C LEU A 585 -3.38 17.52 44.73
N LEU A 586 -3.29 18.72 44.14
CA LEU A 586 -4.33 19.75 44.17
C LEU A 586 -4.97 19.84 42.78
N ALA A 587 -6.23 19.40 42.67
CA ALA A 587 -7.07 19.59 41.50
C ALA A 587 -7.89 20.88 41.66
N VAL A 588 -7.86 21.75 40.65
CA VAL A 588 -8.75 22.91 40.53
C VAL A 588 -9.66 22.71 39.33
N ILE A 589 -10.96 22.58 39.62
CA ILE A 589 -12.07 22.60 38.66
C ILE A 589 -12.62 24.02 38.65
N ALA A 590 -12.80 24.59 37.46
CA ALA A 590 -13.66 25.76 37.26
C ALA A 590 -14.47 25.61 35.96
N LEU A 591 -15.78 25.39 36.12
CA LEU A 591 -16.82 25.58 35.10
C LEU A 591 -17.01 27.09 34.84
N LEU A 592 -17.29 27.47 33.60
CA LEU A 592 -18.17 28.60 33.27
C LEU A 592 -18.83 28.37 31.91
N ALA A 593 -20.15 28.54 31.88
CA ALA A 593 -21.02 28.45 30.71
C ALA A 593 -21.62 29.83 30.39
N LEU A 594 -22.08 29.96 29.13
CA LEU A 594 -23.13 30.84 28.57
C LEU A 594 -22.73 32.01 27.66
N GLY A 595 -23.47 32.08 26.54
CA GLY A 595 -23.62 33.20 25.59
C GLY A 595 -23.16 32.80 24.18
N GLY A 596 -23.98 32.53 23.16
CA GLY A 596 -25.26 33.15 22.79
C GLY A 596 -25.00 34.24 21.74
N GLY A 597 -25.21 33.94 20.44
CA GLY A 597 -25.07 34.95 19.39
C GLY A 597 -25.21 34.40 17.96
N ALA A 598 -26.44 34.32 17.48
CA ALA A 598 -26.76 34.13 16.07
C ALA A 598 -26.48 35.41 15.27
N ALA A 599 -25.82 35.29 14.11
CA ALA A 599 -25.72 36.36 13.13
C ALA A 599 -26.10 35.84 11.73
N ILE A 600 -27.30 36.25 11.33
CA ILE A 600 -27.85 36.18 9.98
C ILE A 600 -27.08 37.18 9.10
N VAL A 601 -26.49 36.73 7.99
CA VAL A 601 -26.11 37.62 6.89
C VAL A 601 -26.81 37.18 5.61
N ALA A 602 -27.71 38.04 5.15
CA ALA A 602 -28.46 37.91 3.93
C ALA A 602 -27.64 38.35 2.69
N ARG A 603 -27.80 37.56 1.62
CA ARG A 603 -27.86 37.93 0.19
C ARG A 603 -27.03 39.13 -0.30
N ARG A 604 -26.20 38.86 -1.32
CA ARG A 604 -26.24 39.63 -2.58
C ARG A 604 -25.98 38.73 -3.79
N ARG A 605 -27.04 38.50 -4.58
CA ARG A 605 -26.95 38.13 -6.00
C ARG A 605 -26.31 39.30 -6.75
N ARG A 606 -25.33 39.02 -7.61
CA ARG A 606 -25.07 39.83 -8.81
C ARG A 606 -25.10 38.92 -10.03
N VAL A 607 -26.12 39.17 -10.83
CA VAL A 607 -26.25 38.81 -12.24
C VAL A 607 -25.27 39.69 -13.02
N GLY A 608 -24.56 39.11 -13.97
CA GLY A 608 -23.75 39.80 -14.96
C GLY A 608 -23.52 38.90 -16.16
N MET A 609 -24.44 38.97 -17.13
CA MET A 609 -24.26 38.52 -18.52
C MET A 609 -23.51 39.59 -19.33
N ASN A 610 -22.99 39.15 -20.49
CA ASN A 610 -22.30 39.86 -21.59
C ASN A 610 -20.76 39.74 -21.46
N LEU A 611 -20.01 39.10 -22.36
CA LEU A 611 -20.19 38.70 -23.77
C LEU A 611 -19.60 37.32 -24.01
#